data_AF-A0A5S4F4Q9-F1
#
_entry.id   AF-A0A5S4F4Q9-F1
#
_cell.length_a   1.000
_cell.length_b   1.000
_cell.length_c   1.000
_cell.angle_alpha   90.00
_cell.angle_beta   90.00
_cell.angle_gamma   90.00
#
_symmetry.space_group_name_H-M   'P 1'
#
loop_
_entity.id
_entity.type
_entity.pdbx_description
1 polymer ?
#
loop_
_entity_poly.entity_id
_entity_poly.type
_entity_poly.pdbx_seq_one_letter_code
_entity_poly.pdbx_strand_id
1 'polypeptide(L)'
;MTTEIDYGPRNPRAMDLARIALWAAVRDDNDRAVAALKAINEETGGEGLMDAILGWCDTAIAHIGIEVGKPVKIAWMEAETQRINSGPDEVRPTARWAGRLLAARAADDHDTFMALIDTIPGGPKDVGDHVWELVQMVALNLRAQQSGETPR
;
A
#
# COMPACT_ATOMS: atom_id res chain seq x y z
N MET A 1 24.97 4.15 7.90
CA MET A 1 24.82 5.37 7.10
C MET A 1 23.61 5.10 6.22
N THR A 2 22.43 5.44 6.70
CA THR A 2 21.15 5.16 6.02
C THR A 2 20.97 6.29 5.02
N THR A 3 21.06 5.97 3.74
CA THR A 3 20.88 6.93 2.67
C THR A 3 19.39 7.17 2.57
N GLU A 4 18.89 8.28 3.15
CA GLU A 4 17.52 8.70 2.94
C GLU A 4 17.33 8.96 1.44
N ILE A 5 16.59 8.06 0.77
CA ILE A 5 16.39 8.16 -0.67
C ILE A 5 15.40 9.29 -0.93
N ASP A 6 15.93 10.38 -1.48
CA ASP A 6 15.16 11.53 -1.94
C ASP A 6 14.54 11.23 -3.31
N TYR A 7 13.23 10.91 -3.31
CA TYR A 7 12.42 10.73 -4.51
C TYR A 7 12.07 12.07 -5.21
N GLY A 8 12.61 13.19 -4.72
CA GLY A 8 12.19 14.52 -5.15
C GLY A 8 10.83 14.91 -4.58
N PRO A 9 10.36 16.14 -4.88
CA PRO A 9 9.05 16.58 -4.44
C PRO A 9 7.95 15.78 -5.14
N ARG A 10 7.10 15.12 -4.35
CA ARG A 10 5.94 14.38 -4.86
C ARG A 10 4.98 15.29 -5.61
N ASN A 11 4.35 14.78 -6.66
CA ASN A 11 3.30 15.45 -7.40
C ASN A 11 2.12 15.79 -6.45
N PRO A 12 1.85 17.09 -6.19
CA PRO A 12 0.82 17.48 -5.23
C PRO A 12 -0.58 16.99 -5.60
N ARG A 13 -0.87 16.94 -6.91
CA ARG A 13 -2.17 16.48 -7.41
C ARG A 13 -2.34 14.98 -7.18
N ALA A 14 -1.29 14.20 -7.45
CA ALA A 14 -1.29 12.77 -7.17
C ALA A 14 -1.51 12.51 -5.67
N MET A 15 -0.86 13.27 -4.80
CA MET A 15 -1.02 13.15 -3.35
C MET A 15 -2.43 13.49 -2.86
N ASP A 16 -3.07 14.50 -3.43
CA ASP A 16 -4.46 14.84 -3.11
C ASP A 16 -5.43 13.73 -3.52
N LEU A 17 -5.26 13.18 -4.73
CA LEU A 17 -6.08 12.08 -5.23
C LEU A 17 -5.80 10.79 -4.44
N ALA A 18 -4.55 10.51 -4.08
CA ALA A 18 -4.15 9.37 -3.26
C ALA A 18 -4.82 9.44 -1.88
N ARG A 19 -4.86 10.62 -1.27
CA ARG A 19 -5.58 10.87 -0.01
C ARG A 19 -7.08 10.63 -0.17
N ILE A 20 -7.69 11.12 -1.25
CA ILE A 20 -9.12 10.90 -1.54
C ILE A 20 -9.41 9.40 -1.69
N ALA A 21 -8.60 8.68 -2.47
CA ALA A 21 -8.76 7.25 -2.70
C ALA A 21 -8.71 6.46 -1.39
N LEU A 22 -7.69 6.72 -0.56
CA LEU A 22 -7.53 6.04 0.72
C LEU A 22 -8.69 6.32 1.68
N TRP A 23 -9.07 7.58 1.85
CA TRP A 23 -10.15 7.93 2.79
C TRP A 23 -11.55 7.54 2.29
N ALA A 24 -11.73 7.37 0.98
CA ALA A 24 -12.93 6.76 0.42
C ALA A 24 -12.95 5.25 0.72
N ALA A 25 -11.83 4.55 0.49
CA ALA A 25 -11.70 3.13 0.82
C ALA A 25 -11.89 2.85 2.32
N VAL A 26 -11.33 3.68 3.22
CA VAL A 26 -11.55 3.60 4.68
C VAL A 26 -13.04 3.66 5.04
N ARG A 27 -13.85 4.42 4.29
CA ARG A 27 -15.30 4.58 4.50
C ARG A 27 -16.15 3.61 3.69
N ASP A 28 -15.53 2.61 3.05
CA ASP A 28 -16.18 1.67 2.11
C ASP A 28 -16.90 2.35 0.92
N ASP A 29 -16.48 3.57 0.57
CA ASP A 29 -16.93 4.30 -0.62
C ASP A 29 -16.08 3.88 -1.83
N ASN A 30 -16.31 2.64 -2.29
CA ASN A 30 -15.51 2.01 -3.35
C ASN A 30 -15.58 2.79 -4.67
N ASP A 31 -16.75 3.32 -5.04
CA ASP A 31 -16.93 4.07 -6.29
C ASP A 31 -16.06 5.32 -6.32
N ARG A 32 -16.05 6.08 -5.21
CA ARG A 32 -15.20 7.27 -5.10
C ARG A 32 -13.72 6.92 -5.05
N ALA A 33 -13.36 5.81 -4.39
CA ALA A 33 -11.98 5.36 -4.34
C ALA A 33 -11.46 4.99 -5.73
N VAL A 34 -12.23 4.22 -6.50
CA VAL A 34 -11.91 3.84 -7.88
C VAL A 34 -11.86 5.07 -8.79
N ALA A 35 -12.78 6.02 -8.65
CA ALA A 35 -12.76 7.26 -9.42
C ALA A 35 -11.48 8.08 -9.16
N ALA A 36 -11.04 8.16 -7.91
CA ALA A 36 -9.79 8.84 -7.56
C ALA A 36 -8.55 8.11 -8.11
N LEU A 37 -8.51 6.78 -8.04
CA LEU A 37 -7.42 5.99 -8.64
C LEU A 37 -7.32 6.20 -10.15
N LYS A 38 -8.46 6.20 -10.84
CA LYS A 38 -8.54 6.48 -12.28
C LYS A 38 -8.01 7.88 -12.60
N ALA A 39 -8.39 8.87 -11.79
CA ALA A 39 -7.92 10.24 -11.93
C ALA A 39 -6.40 10.39 -11.72
N ILE A 40 -5.77 9.61 -10.82
CA ILE A 40 -4.30 9.63 -10.67
C ILE A 40 -3.64 9.27 -12.00
N ASN A 41 -4.05 8.15 -12.58
CA ASN A 41 -3.46 7.68 -13.84
C ASN A 41 -3.74 8.66 -15.00
N GLU A 42 -4.97 9.18 -15.10
CA GLU A 42 -5.36 10.10 -16.18
C GLU A 42 -4.70 11.48 -16.07
N GLU A 43 -4.54 12.02 -14.86
CA GLU A 43 -4.06 13.39 -14.64
C GLU A 43 -2.56 13.49 -14.39
N THR A 44 -1.93 12.42 -13.88
CA THR A 44 -0.53 12.47 -13.42
C THR A 44 0.36 11.35 -13.98
N GLY A 45 -0.23 10.39 -14.69
CA GLY A 45 0.51 9.28 -15.32
C GLY A 45 1.16 8.33 -14.32
N GLY A 46 2.11 7.53 -14.81
CA GLY A 46 2.80 6.51 -14.02
C GLY A 46 3.66 7.08 -12.88
N GLU A 47 4.26 8.25 -13.08
CA GLU A 47 5.06 8.93 -12.03
C GLU A 47 4.18 9.34 -10.85
N GLY A 48 3.02 9.95 -11.09
CA GLY A 48 2.09 10.29 -10.01
C GLY A 48 1.46 9.06 -9.34
N LEU A 49 1.27 7.96 -10.08
CA LEU A 49 0.89 6.69 -9.47
C LEU A 49 1.96 6.16 -8.51
N MET A 50 3.24 6.28 -8.87
CA MET A 50 4.35 5.91 -7.97
C MET A 50 4.35 6.78 -6.70
N ASP A 51 4.15 8.09 -6.84
CA ASP A 51 4.04 9.00 -5.69
C ASP A 51 2.88 8.61 -4.76
N ALA A 52 1.74 8.23 -5.33
CA ALA A 52 0.58 7.76 -4.57
C ALA A 52 0.88 6.47 -3.79
N ILE A 53 1.53 5.50 -4.45
CA ILE A 53 1.97 4.24 -3.82
C ILE A 53 2.89 4.52 -2.63
N LEU A 54 3.92 5.35 -2.82
CA LEU A 54 4.82 5.76 -1.74
C LEU A 54 4.05 6.45 -0.59
N GLY A 55 3.11 7.33 -0.93
CA GLY A 55 2.26 8.02 0.04
C GLY A 55 1.42 7.07 0.90
N TRP A 56 0.82 6.04 0.32
CA TRP A 56 0.05 5.04 1.07
C TRP A 56 0.95 4.16 1.94
N CYS A 57 2.11 3.73 1.42
CA CYS A 57 3.06 2.97 2.23
C CYS A 57 3.55 3.78 3.43
N ASP A 58 3.95 5.04 3.22
CA ASP A 58 4.38 5.92 4.31
C ASP A 58 3.24 6.16 5.33
N THR A 59 2.01 6.32 4.85
CA THR A 59 0.83 6.44 5.73
C THR A 59 0.67 5.20 6.61
N ALA A 60 0.81 4.00 6.02
CA ALA A 60 0.74 2.75 6.78
C ALA A 60 1.88 2.61 7.79
N ILE A 61 3.12 2.90 7.38
CA ILE A 61 4.30 2.83 8.26
C ILE A 61 4.14 3.78 9.45
N ALA A 62 3.76 5.03 9.18
CA ALA A 62 3.52 6.04 10.21
C ALA A 62 2.37 5.62 11.14
N HIS A 63 1.33 4.98 10.61
CA HIS A 63 0.19 4.52 11.39
C HIS A 63 0.53 3.32 12.29
N ILE A 64 1.31 2.34 11.79
CA ILE A 64 1.72 1.17 12.58
C ILE A 64 2.78 1.57 13.63
N GLY A 65 3.53 2.64 13.39
CA GLY A 65 4.53 3.16 14.33
C GLY A 65 5.82 2.34 14.36
N ILE A 66 6.16 1.69 13.24
CA ILE A 66 7.41 0.94 13.09
C ILE A 66 8.58 1.86 12.71
N GLU A 67 9.77 1.50 13.17
CA GLU A 67 11.00 2.22 12.83
C GLU A 67 11.47 1.83 11.42
N VAL A 68 11.70 2.84 10.58
CA VAL A 68 12.16 2.68 9.20
C VAL A 68 13.61 2.21 9.16
N GLY A 69 13.95 1.37 8.17
CA GLY A 69 15.31 0.87 7.94
C GLY A 69 15.66 -0.39 8.74
N LYS A 70 14.67 -0.97 9.44
CA LYS A 70 14.81 -2.27 10.13
C LYS A 70 14.11 -3.37 9.36
N PRO A 71 14.61 -4.62 9.38
CA PRO A 71 13.93 -5.75 8.75
C PRO A 71 12.52 -5.93 9.31
N VAL A 72 11.52 -5.85 8.44
CA VAL A 72 10.10 -6.08 8.78
C VAL A 72 9.67 -7.44 8.24
N LYS A 73 9.04 -8.25 9.10
CA LYS A 73 8.38 -9.49 8.69
C LYS A 73 6.88 -9.27 8.65
N ILE A 74 6.25 -9.66 7.55
CA ILE A 74 4.80 -9.63 7.40
C ILE A 74 4.23 -10.91 7.99
N ALA A 75 3.22 -10.78 8.84
CA ALA A 75 2.35 -11.87 9.23
C ALA A 75 1.01 -11.72 8.51
N TRP A 76 0.50 -12.83 7.97
CA TRP A 76 -0.82 -12.87 7.36
C TRP A 76 -1.78 -13.46 8.38
N MET A 77 -2.88 -12.77 8.67
CA MET A 77 -3.89 -13.26 9.60
C MET A 77 -5.20 -13.47 8.84
N GLU A 78 -5.77 -14.66 8.98
CA GLU A 78 -7.10 -14.96 8.46
C GLU A 78 -8.16 -14.22 9.28
N ALA A 79 -8.99 -13.42 8.62
CA ALA A 79 -9.95 -12.55 9.30
C ALA A 79 -10.98 -13.33 10.13
N GLU A 80 -11.47 -14.47 9.63
CA GLU A 80 -12.52 -15.27 10.28
C GLU A 80 -12.01 -16.04 11.50
N THR A 81 -10.81 -16.61 11.41
CA THR A 81 -10.27 -17.50 12.45
C THR A 81 -9.25 -16.83 13.36
N GLN A 82 -8.80 -15.62 13.00
CA GLN A 82 -7.68 -14.91 13.63
C GLN A 82 -6.38 -15.75 13.66
N ARG A 83 -6.29 -16.78 12.82
CA ARG A 83 -5.08 -17.61 12.73
C ARG A 83 -4.06 -16.90 11.86
N ILE A 84 -2.81 -16.89 12.33
CA ILE A 84 -1.69 -16.47 11.51
C ILE A 84 -1.46 -17.57 10.48
N ASN A 85 -1.71 -17.28 9.20
CA ASN A 85 -1.42 -18.18 8.11
C ASN A 85 0.10 -18.23 7.92
N SER A 86 0.66 -19.43 8.12
CA SER A 86 2.09 -19.69 8.02
C SER A 86 2.57 -19.85 6.58
N GLY A 87 1.65 -20.04 5.63
CA GLY A 87 1.95 -20.33 4.23
C GLY A 87 1.64 -19.14 3.33
N PRO A 88 2.61 -18.62 2.55
CA PRO A 88 2.33 -17.52 1.62
C PRO A 88 1.32 -17.95 0.54
N ASP A 89 1.21 -19.24 0.22
CA ASP A 89 0.38 -19.78 -0.87
C ASP A 89 -1.14 -19.72 -0.65
N GLU A 90 -1.56 -19.45 0.59
CA GLU A 90 -2.97 -19.25 0.94
C GLU A 90 -3.41 -17.79 0.74
N VAL A 91 -2.47 -16.89 0.44
CA VAL A 91 -2.71 -15.46 0.24
C VAL A 91 -2.75 -15.13 -1.24
N ARG A 92 -3.80 -14.40 -1.64
CA ARG A 92 -3.98 -13.89 -3.02
C ARG A 92 -2.70 -13.20 -3.51
N PRO A 93 -2.26 -13.39 -4.76
CA PRO A 93 -1.01 -12.82 -5.26
C PRO A 93 -0.87 -11.30 -5.07
N THR A 94 -1.95 -10.53 -5.32
CA THR A 94 -1.98 -9.07 -5.15
C THR A 94 -1.80 -8.67 -3.68
N ALA A 95 -2.39 -9.41 -2.75
CA ALA A 95 -2.24 -9.15 -1.31
C ALA A 95 -0.80 -9.39 -0.89
N ARG A 96 -0.24 -10.53 -1.31
CA ARG A 96 1.18 -10.88 -1.06
C ARG A 96 2.11 -9.81 -1.61
N TRP A 97 1.85 -9.31 -2.81
CA TRP A 97 2.57 -8.20 -3.41
C TRP A 97 2.50 -6.93 -2.55
N ALA A 98 1.29 -6.50 -2.17
CA ALA A 98 1.09 -5.27 -1.40
C ALA A 98 1.80 -5.32 -0.03
N GLY A 99 1.72 -6.45 0.67
CA GLY A 99 2.43 -6.63 1.93
C GLY A 99 3.95 -6.57 1.74
N ARG A 100 4.49 -7.27 0.75
CA ARG A 100 5.94 -7.26 0.44
C ARG A 100 6.42 -5.87 0.06
N LEU A 101 5.62 -5.13 -0.69
CA LEU A 101 5.92 -3.76 -1.08
C LEU A 101 6.01 -2.84 0.15
N LEU A 102 5.03 -2.95 1.06
CA LEU A 102 5.04 -2.22 2.33
C LEU A 102 6.25 -2.57 3.20
N ALA A 103 6.60 -3.87 3.31
CA ALA A 103 7.76 -4.30 4.08
C ALA A 103 9.08 -3.82 3.47
N ALA A 104 9.22 -3.85 2.14
CA ALA A 104 10.38 -3.30 1.45
C ALA A 104 10.50 -1.78 1.73
N ARG A 105 9.39 -1.03 1.63
CA ARG A 105 9.38 0.39 1.96
C ARG A 105 9.74 0.66 3.42
N ALA A 106 9.21 -0.13 4.35
CA ALA A 106 9.52 0.01 5.78
C ALA A 106 10.99 -0.34 6.11
N ALA A 107 11.57 -1.31 5.40
CA ALA A 107 12.96 -1.70 5.56
C ALA A 107 13.95 -0.78 4.81
N ASP A 108 13.47 0.25 4.11
CA ASP A 108 14.26 1.11 3.21
C ASP A 108 15.01 0.31 2.12
N ASP A 109 14.39 -0.80 1.67
CA ASP A 109 14.93 -1.69 0.63
C ASP A 109 14.39 -1.28 -0.75
N HIS A 110 15.06 -0.29 -1.36
CA HIS A 110 14.69 0.27 -2.64
C HIS A 110 14.72 -0.74 -3.78
N ASP A 111 15.75 -1.59 -3.83
CA ASP A 111 15.92 -2.56 -4.92
C ASP A 111 14.78 -3.57 -4.90
N THR A 112 14.43 -4.10 -3.72
CA THR A 112 13.26 -4.99 -3.58
C THR A 112 11.96 -4.26 -3.88
N PHE A 113 11.82 -3.00 -3.45
CA PHE A 113 10.63 -2.21 -3.74
C PHE A 113 10.43 -2.04 -5.25
N MET A 114 11.45 -1.60 -5.98
CA MET A 114 11.38 -1.41 -7.43
C MET A 114 11.19 -2.74 -8.17
N ALA A 115 11.87 -3.81 -7.74
CA ALA A 115 11.66 -5.13 -8.32
C ALA A 115 10.21 -5.61 -8.16
N LEU A 116 9.55 -5.30 -7.04
CA LEU A 116 8.13 -5.61 -6.84
C LEU A 116 7.22 -4.78 -7.75
N ILE A 117 7.53 -3.51 -7.97
CA ILE A 117 6.81 -2.69 -8.95
C ILE A 117 6.93 -3.31 -10.35
N ASP A 118 8.12 -3.71 -10.76
CA ASP A 118 8.38 -4.32 -12.07
C ASP A 118 7.73 -5.71 -12.25
N THR A 119 7.30 -6.35 -11.16
CA THR A 119 6.56 -7.63 -11.23
C THR A 119 5.09 -7.47 -11.58
N ILE A 120 4.54 -6.25 -11.54
CA ILE A 120 3.15 -6.02 -11.92
C ILE A 120 3.02 -6.31 -13.43
N PRO A 121 2.11 -7.19 -13.85
CA PRO A 121 1.87 -7.41 -15.28
C PRO A 121 1.47 -6.10 -15.96
N GLY A 122 1.98 -5.83 -17.17
CA GLY A 122 1.81 -4.53 -17.85
C GLY A 122 0.38 -4.19 -18.32
N GLY A 123 -0.63 -4.98 -17.97
CA GLY A 123 -2.03 -4.72 -18.29
C GLY A 123 -2.64 -3.65 -17.38
N PRO A 124 -3.44 -2.69 -17.90
CA PRO A 124 -4.11 -1.69 -17.06
C PRO A 124 -4.97 -2.29 -15.95
N LYS A 125 -5.58 -3.46 -16.22
CA LYS A 125 -6.34 -4.22 -15.23
C LYS A 125 -5.44 -4.73 -14.11
N ASP A 126 -4.30 -5.30 -14.45
CA ASP A 126 -3.37 -5.88 -13.45
C ASP A 126 -2.81 -4.79 -12.55
N VAL A 127 -2.39 -3.65 -13.12
CA VAL A 127 -1.96 -2.48 -12.34
C VAL A 127 -3.08 -2.03 -11.39
N GLY A 128 -4.31 -1.91 -11.91
CA GLY A 128 -5.48 -1.53 -11.10
C GLY A 128 -5.74 -2.50 -9.95
N ASP A 129 -5.71 -3.80 -10.20
CA ASP A 129 -5.97 -4.84 -9.19
C ASP A 129 -4.89 -4.84 -8.09
N HIS A 130 -3.62 -4.61 -8.41
CA HIS A 130 -2.53 -4.49 -7.43
C HIS A 130 -2.65 -3.22 -6.59
N VAL A 131 -2.85 -2.08 -7.25
CA VAL A 131 -2.99 -0.77 -6.58
C VAL A 131 -4.21 -0.76 -5.66
N TRP A 132 -5.32 -1.31 -6.11
CA TRP A 132 -6.53 -1.44 -5.28
C TRP A 132 -6.28 -2.26 -4.03
N GLU A 133 -5.59 -3.39 -4.14
CA GLU A 133 -5.28 -4.25 -3.00
C GLU A 133 -4.39 -3.53 -1.98
N LEU A 134 -3.39 -2.76 -2.42
CA LEU A 134 -2.58 -1.92 -1.53
C LEU A 134 -3.43 -0.91 -0.78
N VAL A 135 -4.29 -0.15 -1.48
CA VAL A 135 -5.17 0.84 -0.85
C VAL A 135 -6.09 0.18 0.17
N GLN A 136 -6.69 -0.97 -0.17
CA GLN A 136 -7.56 -1.70 0.74
C GLN A 136 -6.83 -2.23 1.97
N MET A 137 -5.60 -2.71 1.80
CA MET A 137 -4.75 -3.14 2.92
C MET A 137 -4.47 -1.98 3.87
N VAL A 138 -4.09 -0.81 3.36
CA VAL A 138 -3.84 0.38 4.19
C VAL A 138 -5.14 0.86 4.86
N ALA A 139 -6.25 0.90 4.12
CA ALA A 139 -7.55 1.29 4.66
C ALA A 139 -8.01 0.36 5.80
N LEU A 140 -7.82 -0.95 5.65
CA LEU A 140 -8.17 -1.95 6.66
C LEU A 140 -7.34 -1.78 7.93
N ASN A 141 -6.03 -1.52 7.81
CA ASN A 141 -5.18 -1.21 8.96
C ASN A 141 -5.65 0.04 9.70
N LEU A 142 -5.99 1.11 8.97
CA LEU A 142 -6.51 2.35 9.55
C LEU A 142 -7.85 2.17 10.27
N ARG A 143 -8.74 1.31 9.75
CA ARG A 143 -10.02 0.99 10.40
C ARG A 143 -9.86 0.18 11.68
N ALA A 144 -9.01 -0.85 11.66
CA ALA A 144 -8.86 -1.77 12.79
C ALA A 144 -8.52 -1.03 14.10
N GLN A 145 -7.68 0.01 14.05
CA GLN A 145 -7.38 0.82 15.22
C GLN A 145 -8.52 1.77 15.65
N GLN A 146 -9.35 2.26 14.71
CA GLN A 146 -10.49 3.13 15.05
C GLN A 146 -11.57 2.38 15.83
N SER A 147 -11.71 1.07 15.60
CA SER A 147 -12.66 0.22 16.31
C SER A 147 -12.19 -0.17 17.73
N GLY A 148 -10.97 0.21 18.15
CA GLY A 148 -10.42 -0.12 19.48
C GLY A 148 -10.04 -1.60 19.66
N GLU A 149 -10.18 -2.41 18.62
CA GLU A 149 -9.72 -3.80 18.59
C GLU A 149 -8.22 -3.80 18.30
N THR A 150 -7.41 -3.65 19.34
CA THR A 150 -5.98 -3.93 19.23
C THR A 150 -5.82 -5.45 19.12
N PRO A 151 -5.28 -6.00 18.01
CA PRO A 151 -4.83 -7.38 18.03
C PRO A 151 -3.67 -7.45 19.03
N ARG A 152 -3.86 -8.20 20.12
CA ARG A 152 -2.80 -8.52 21.08
C ARG A 152 -1.95 -9.67 20.59
#